data_AF-A0A183G905-F1
#
_entry.id   AF-A0A183G905-F1
#
_cell.length_a   1.000
_cell.length_b   1.000
_cell.length_c   1.000
_cell.angle_alpha   90.00
_cell.angle_beta   90.00
_cell.angle_gamma   90.00
#
_symmetry.space_group_name_H-M   'P 1'
#
loop_
_entity.id
_entity.type
_entity.pdbx_description
1 polymer ?
#
loop_
_entity_poly.entity_id
_entity_poly.type
_entity_poly.pdbx_seq_one_letter_code
_entity_poly.pdbx_strand_id
1 'polypeptide(L)' 'MYYYESENDPECRGFIDLCDVGSVEVENNGNKAILELRTKKRVYSLLAESRQVADTWKEKIEMVLRE' A
#
# COMPACT_ATOMS: atom_id res chain seq x y z
N MET A 1 2.00 2.99 8.12
CA MET A 1 2.94 2.69 7.02
C MET A 1 3.62 3.98 6.57
N TYR A 2 4.92 4.10 6.77
CA TYR A 2 5.70 5.29 6.41
C TYR A 2 6.27 5.15 4.99
N TYR A 3 6.43 6.26 4.28
CA TYR A 3 7.10 6.29 2.97
C TYR A 3 8.08 7.46 2.88
N TYR A 4 9.10 7.27 2.05
CA TYR A 4 10.27 8.13 1.91
C TYR A 4 10.53 8.39 0.42
N GLU A 5 11.26 9.45 0.09
CA GLU A 5 11.58 9.77 -1.32
C GLU A 5 12.51 8.72 -1.94
N SER A 6 13.43 8.20 -1.14
CA SER A 6 14.36 7.15 -1.51
C SER A 6 14.72 6.30 -0.29
N GLU A 7 15.37 5.16 -0.52
CA GLU A 7 15.87 4.28 0.54
C GLU A 7 16.88 4.94 1.49
N ASN A 8 17.58 6.00 1.03
CA ASN A 8 18.59 6.71 1.79
C ASN A 8 18.09 8.06 2.33
N ASP A 9 16.80 8.40 2.12
CA ASP A 9 16.23 9.64 2.63
C ASP A 9 15.99 9.52 4.14
N PRO A 10 16.68 10.31 4.98
CA PRO A 10 16.47 10.27 6.42
C PRO A 10 15.12 10.89 6.84
N GLU A 11 14.48 11.65 5.95
CA GLU A 11 13.22 12.34 6.24
C GLU A 11 12.01 11.59 5.70
N CYS A 12 11.09 11.26 6.60
CA CYS A 12 9.80 10.68 6.25
C CYS A 12 8.95 11.68 5.48
N ARG A 13 8.51 11.30 4.27
CA ARG A 13 7.65 12.15 3.42
C ARG A 13 6.18 12.10 3.83
N GLY A 14 5.80 11.03 4.50
CA GLY A 14 4.46 10.89 5.03
C GLY A 14 4.17 9.47 5.48
N PHE A 15 2.93 9.29 5.92
CA PHE A 15 2.46 7.98 6.33
C PHE A 15 1.00 7.78 5.96
N ILE A 16 0.66 6.52 5.77
CA ILE A 16 -0.70 6.01 5.71
C ILE A 16 -0.95 5.34 7.06
N ASP A 17 -1.91 5.87 7.80
CA ASP A 17 -2.38 5.24 9.02
C ASP A 17 -3.13 3.97 8.66
N LEU A 18 -2.57 2.81 9.02
CA LEU A 18 -3.18 1.53 8.68
C LEU A 18 -4.45 1.27 9.50
N CYS A 19 -4.59 1.86 10.69
CA CYS A 19 -5.81 1.76 11.49
C CYS A 19 -7.02 2.42 10.80
N ASP A 20 -6.80 3.29 9.81
CA ASP A 20 -7.85 3.92 9.02
C ASP A 20 -8.20 3.18 7.72
N VAL A 21 -7.44 2.13 7.37
CA VAL A 21 -7.66 1.33 6.16
C VAL A 21 -8.81 0.36 6.40
N GLY A 22 -9.89 0.48 5.62
CA GLY A 22 -11.04 -0.41 5.67
C GLY A 22 -10.97 -1.58 4.69
N SER A 23 -10.26 -1.41 3.56
CA SER A 23 -10.05 -2.49 2.59
C SER A 23 -8.78 -2.29 1.77
N VAL A 24 -8.27 -3.40 1.24
CA VAL A 24 -7.08 -3.47 0.40
C VAL A 24 -7.41 -4.29 -0.85
N GLU A 25 -7.29 -3.69 -2.02
CA GLU A 25 -7.57 -4.37 -3.30
C GLU A 25 -6.39 -4.33 -4.25
N VAL A 26 -6.29 -5.35 -5.11
CA VAL A 26 -5.24 -5.43 -6.13
C VAL A 26 -5.86 -5.51 -7.52
N GLU A 27 -5.55 -4.52 -8.34
CA GLU A 27 -5.96 -4.42 -9.73
C GLU A 27 -4.78 -4.69 -10.66
N ASN A 28 -5.04 -5.38 -11.78
CA ASN A 28 -4.02 -5.61 -12.80
C ASN A 28 -3.86 -4.37 -13.69
N ASN A 29 -2.61 -4.01 -13.97
CA ASN A 29 -2.26 -2.91 -14.87
C ASN A 29 -1.15 -3.35 -15.84
N GLY A 30 -1.52 -4.20 -16.79
CA GLY A 30 -0.56 -4.83 -17.71
C GLY A 30 0.41 -5.75 -16.95
N ASN A 31 1.72 -5.49 -17.08
CA ASN A 31 2.77 -6.23 -16.36
C ASN A 31 2.94 -5.75 -14.90
N LYS A 32 2.33 -4.62 -14.54
CA LYS A 32 2.35 -4.04 -13.20
C LYS A 32 1.01 -4.32 -12.50
N ALA A 33 0.92 -3.96 -11.23
CA ALA A 33 -0.33 -4.01 -10.48
C ALA A 33 -0.51 -2.75 -9.63
N ILE A 34 -1.76 -2.38 -9.38
CA ILE A 34 -2.13 -1.29 -8.48
C ILE A 34 -2.69 -1.89 -7.21
N LEU A 35 -2.12 -1.50 -6.07
CA LEU A 35 -2.63 -1.79 -4.74
C LEU A 35 -3.45 -0.59 -4.27
N GLU A 36 -4.75 -0.75 -4.12
CA GLU A 36 -5.64 0.28 -3.59
C GLU A 36 -5.83 0.12 -2.09
N LEU A 37 -5.49 1.15 -1.33
CA LEU A 37 -5.76 1.25 0.11
C LEU A 37 -6.91 2.22 0.33
N ARG A 38 -8.09 1.71 0.69
CA ARG A 38 -9.27 2.53 0.96
C ARG A 38 -9.30 2.90 2.44
N THR A 39 -9.09 4.18 2.71
CA THR A 39 -9.22 4.76 4.06
C THR A 39 -10.56 5.48 4.22
N LYS A 40 -10.89 5.94 5.42
CA LYS A 40 -12.14 6.70 5.64
C LYS A 40 -12.18 8.02 4.87
N LYS A 41 -11.01 8.61 4.58
CA LYS A 41 -10.91 9.96 3.98
C LYS A 41 -10.53 9.95 2.50
N ARG A 42 -9.83 8.93 2.02
CA ARG A 42 -9.28 8.86 0.66
C ARG A 42 -8.89 7.45 0.25
N VAL A 43 -8.68 7.26 -1.04
CA VAL A 43 -8.06 6.06 -1.59
C VAL A 43 -6.63 6.38 -1.98
N TYR A 44 -5.69 5.52 -1.61
CA TYR A 44 -4.32 5.57 -2.10
C TYR A 44 -4.11 4.47 -3.13
N SER A 45 -3.56 4.83 -4.29
CA SER A 45 -3.21 3.88 -5.35
C SER A 45 -1.69 3.75 -5.43
N LEU A 46 -1.17 2.58 -5.06
CA LEU A 46 0.26 2.30 -5.03
C LEU A 46 0.62 1.37 -6.19
N LEU A 47 1.58 1.77 -7.03
CA LEU A 47 2.00 0.99 -8.19
C LEU A 47 3.09 -0.01 -7.78
N ALA A 48 2.84 -1.30 -8.01
CA ALA A 48 3.81 -2.37 -7.84
C ALA A 48 4.37 -2.80 -9.20
N GLU A 49 5.62 -3.28 -9.20
CA GLU A 49 6.30 -3.75 -10.41
C GLU A 49 5.67 -5.02 -11.01
N SER A 50 4.96 -5.80 -10.19
CA SER A 50 4.23 -6.99 -10.61
C SER A 50 3.04 -7.28 -9.70
N ARG A 51 2.14 -8.15 -10.17
CA ARG A 51 1.01 -8.65 -9.38
C ARG A 51 1.45 -9.37 -8.11
N GLN A 52 2.49 -10.19 -8.20
CA GLN A 52 3.04 -10.92 -7.05
C GLN A 52 3.53 -9.97 -5.94
N VAL A 53 4.19 -8.86 -6.32
CA VAL A 53 4.63 -7.84 -5.36
C VAL A 53 3.44 -7.17 -4.69
N ALA A 54 2.39 -6.81 -5.45
CA ALA A 54 1.18 -6.22 -4.90
C ALA A 54 0.44 -7.18 -3.95
N ASP A 55 0.31 -8.46 -4.31
CA ASP A 55 -0.34 -9.47 -3.47
C ASP A 55 0.45 -9.69 -2.16
N THR A 56 1.78 -9.72 -2.22
CA THR A 56 2.64 -9.80 -1.02
C THR A 56 2.42 -8.60 -0.08
N TRP A 57 2.26 -7.39 -0.63
CA TRP A 57 1.93 -6.21 0.16
C TRP A 57 0.52 -6.27 0.73
N LYS A 58 -0.47 -6.72 -0.05
CA LYS A 58 -1.85 -6.92 0.41
C LYS A 58 -1.89 -7.86 1.62
N GLU A 59 -1.25 -9.03 1.53
CA GLU A 59 -1.20 -10.00 2.62
C GLU A 59 -0.61 -9.39 3.90
N LYS A 60 0.53 -8.70 3.80
CA LYS A 60 1.18 -8.08 4.96
C LYS A 60 0.33 -6.98 5.60
N ILE A 61 -0.33 -6.15 4.80
CA ILE A 61 -1.20 -5.09 5.32
C ILE A 61 -2.42 -5.73 5.99
N GLU A 62 -3.08 -6.68 5.33
CA GLU A 62 -4.24 -7.37 5.91
C GLU A 62 -3.92 -8.19 7.16
N MET A 63 -2.69 -8.68 7.33
CA MET A 63 -2.25 -9.29 8.59
C MET A 63 -2.29 -8.27 9.73
N VAL A 64 -1.79 -7.06 9.51
CA VAL A 64 -1.81 -5.97 10.50
C VAL A 64 -3.23 -5.50 10.81
N LEU A 65 -4.15 -5.52 9.83
CA LEU A 65 -5.54 -5.11 10.04
C LEU A 65 -6.38 -6.11 10.86
N ARG A 66 -5.90 -7.34 11.03
CA ARG A 66 -6.59 -8.39 11.80
C ARG A 66 -6.21 -8.39 13.29
N GLU A 67 -5.17 -7.65 13.67
CA GLU A 67 -4.74 -7.45 15.07
C GLU A 67 -5.45 -6.26 15.70
#